data_AF-A0A6G1RX89-F1
#
_entry.id   AF-A0A6G1RX89-F1
#
_cell.length_a   1.000
_cell.length_b   1.000
_cell.length_c   1.000
_cell.angle_alpha   90.00
_cell.angle_beta   90.00
_cell.angle_gamma   90.00
#
_symmetry.space_group_name_H-M   'P 1'
#
loop_
_entity.id
_entity.type
_entity.pdbx_description
1 polymer ?
#
loop_
_entity_poly.entity_id
_entity_poly.type
_entity_poly.pdbx_seq_one_letter_code
_entity_poly.pdbx_strand_id
1 'polypeptide(L)'
;MVALMKVYEEEDEAYQDLVTMATQFYQYLLQPFRDMRELATLCKLEILKSLQYDNLGPRRVAALQKDAEEWTKRAEKAVCSIQDITVNYFKETVKALAAMHKQMEQDQERFGKATWASALPRLENLKRMLAKETLQHLRAKELCLKQKRAGIQQTLENLSGQEENLPVVEELEIQYYEMQLELYNVQLEILKHEEMLLIVQLDTLRRQIKEKQDEVVYYDTCENPEDLKVIEQTMGQHYANLSEMTVLRQKTKQLESKRGTVCARRAYLRNKKVNAVLEMCIFFS
;
A
#
# COMPACT_ATOMS: atom_id res chain seq x y z
N MET A 1 -31.46 -8.47 -9.73
CA MET A 1 -30.40 -7.52 -10.13
C MET A 1 -30.61 -6.15 -9.52
N VAL A 2 -31.71 -5.45 -9.80
CA VAL A 2 -32.00 -4.10 -9.25
C VAL A 2 -31.90 -4.04 -7.72
N ALA A 3 -32.53 -4.96 -7.01
CA ALA A 3 -32.45 -5.01 -5.55
C ALA A 3 -31.02 -5.24 -5.02
N LEU A 4 -30.20 -6.04 -5.72
CA LEU A 4 -28.82 -6.30 -5.34
C LEU A 4 -27.94 -5.06 -5.54
N MET A 5 -28.14 -4.31 -6.63
CA MET A 5 -27.42 -3.06 -6.85
C MET A 5 -27.71 -2.03 -5.75
N LYS A 6 -28.96 -1.95 -5.28
CA LYS A 6 -29.31 -1.09 -4.15
C LYS A 6 -28.59 -1.51 -2.86
N VAL A 7 -28.53 -2.80 -2.56
CA VAL A 7 -27.77 -3.31 -1.41
C VAL A 7 -26.28 -2.97 -1.52
N TYR A 8 -25.71 -3.06 -2.73
CA TYR A 8 -24.32 -2.69 -2.98
C TYR A 8 -24.05 -1.20 -2.81
N GLU A 9 -24.98 -0.33 -3.19
CA GLU A 9 -24.90 1.11 -2.94
C GLU A 9 -24.93 1.40 -1.42
N GLU A 10 -25.86 0.78 -0.69
CA GLU A 10 -25.95 0.89 0.77
C GLU A 10 -24.68 0.35 1.48
N GLU A 11 -24.08 -0.74 0.96
CA GLU A 11 -22.82 -1.29 1.48
C GLU A 11 -21.63 -0.34 1.23
N ASP A 12 -21.58 0.29 0.05
CA ASP A 12 -20.54 1.26 -0.30
C ASP A 12 -20.65 2.53 0.58
N GLU A 13 -21.86 3.00 0.87
CA GLU A 13 -22.11 4.09 1.81
C GLU A 13 -21.67 3.73 3.23
N ALA A 14 -22.08 2.55 3.73
CA ALA A 14 -21.68 2.08 5.05
C ALA A 14 -20.15 1.91 5.19
N TYR A 15 -19.47 1.47 4.13
CA TYR A 15 -18.01 1.41 4.10
C TYR A 15 -17.38 2.81 4.19
N GLN A 16 -17.93 3.79 3.49
CA GLN A 16 -17.44 5.17 3.53
C GLN A 16 -17.61 5.79 4.92
N ASP A 17 -18.73 5.52 5.60
CA ASP A 17 -18.94 5.92 6.99
C ASP A 17 -17.96 5.24 7.95
N LEU A 18 -17.73 3.93 7.77
CA LEU A 18 -16.73 3.18 8.53
C LEU A 18 -15.34 3.82 8.39
N VAL A 19 -14.91 4.13 7.16
CA VAL A 19 -13.61 4.77 6.91
C VAL A 19 -13.53 6.14 7.58
N THR A 20 -14.62 6.91 7.54
CA THR A 20 -14.70 8.23 8.17
C THR A 20 -14.54 8.14 9.69
N MET A 21 -15.31 7.25 10.33
CA MET A 21 -15.25 7.03 11.78
C MET A 21 -13.92 6.42 12.21
N ALA A 22 -13.39 5.44 11.47
CA ALA A 22 -12.06 4.88 11.70
C ALA A 22 -10.99 5.97 11.60
N THR A 23 -11.04 6.82 10.58
CA THR A 23 -10.08 7.93 10.43
C THR A 23 -10.08 8.85 11.65
N GLN A 24 -11.25 9.26 12.13
CA GLN A 24 -11.37 10.11 13.33
C GLN A 24 -10.84 9.40 14.58
N PHE A 25 -11.21 8.13 14.78
CA PHE A 25 -10.76 7.33 15.91
C PHE A 25 -9.23 7.17 15.93
N TYR A 26 -8.63 6.80 14.80
CA TYR A 26 -7.18 6.62 14.71
C TYR A 26 -6.43 7.95 14.78
N GLN A 27 -6.98 9.05 14.29
CA GLN A 27 -6.41 10.39 14.52
C GLN A 27 -6.36 10.74 16.01
N TYR A 28 -7.42 10.43 16.76
CA TYR A 28 -7.45 10.60 18.21
C TYR A 28 -6.39 9.74 18.91
N LEU A 29 -6.28 8.45 18.54
CA LEU A 29 -5.26 7.55 19.09
C LEU A 29 -3.83 8.00 18.77
N LEU A 30 -3.61 8.61 17.61
CA LEU A 30 -2.29 9.08 17.18
C LEU A 30 -1.84 10.34 17.92
N GLN A 31 -2.77 11.15 18.42
CA GLN A 31 -2.48 12.49 18.93
C GLN A 31 -1.44 12.50 20.08
N PRO A 32 -1.56 11.68 21.14
CA PRO A 32 -0.60 11.71 22.25
C PRO A 32 0.83 11.40 21.81
N PHE A 33 1.00 10.53 20.82
CA PHE A 33 2.32 10.18 20.31
C PHE A 33 2.88 11.25 19.37
N ARG A 34 2.03 11.93 18.61
CA ARG A 34 2.43 13.09 17.82
C ARG A 34 2.93 14.21 18.72
N ASP A 35 2.17 14.51 19.77
CA ASP A 35 2.53 15.51 20.79
C ASP A 35 3.84 15.12 21.49
N MET A 36 3.98 13.85 21.88
CA MET A 36 5.21 13.37 22.52
C MET A 36 6.43 13.48 21.61
N ARG A 37 6.28 13.15 20.32
CA ARG A 37 7.36 13.27 19.33
C ARG A 37 7.78 14.73 19.16
N GLU A 38 6.82 15.65 19.07
CA GLU A 38 7.08 17.08 18.94
C GLU A 38 7.76 17.63 20.19
N LEU A 39 7.19 17.39 21.37
CA LEU A 39 7.76 17.79 22.65
C LEU A 39 9.19 17.28 22.83
N ALA A 40 9.43 16.00 22.58
CA ALA A 40 10.76 15.41 22.69
C ALA A 40 11.78 16.06 21.75
N THR A 41 11.35 16.40 20.53
CA THR A 41 12.20 17.08 19.55
C THR A 41 12.54 18.50 20.00
N LEU A 42 11.56 19.24 20.52
CA LEU A 42 11.76 20.60 21.05
C LEU A 42 12.69 20.61 22.26
N CYS A 43 12.46 19.75 23.25
CA CYS A 43 13.30 19.65 24.44
C CYS A 43 14.76 19.27 24.08
N LYS A 44 14.94 18.31 23.16
CA LYS A 44 16.28 17.96 22.66
C LYS A 44 16.96 19.16 22.01
N LEU A 45 16.23 19.91 21.17
CA LEU A 45 16.79 21.05 20.46
C LEU A 45 17.19 22.19 21.41
N GLU A 46 16.42 22.42 22.46
CA GLU A 46 16.77 23.37 23.52
C GLU A 46 18.04 22.96 24.27
N ILE A 47 18.17 21.67 24.63
CA ILE A 47 19.38 21.13 25.25
C ILE A 47 20.61 21.32 24.34
N LEU A 48 20.47 21.03 23.05
CA LEU A 48 21.57 21.19 22.09
C LEU A 48 22.00 22.65 21.95
N LYS A 49 21.06 23.60 22.02
CA LYS A 49 21.39 25.04 22.05
C LYS A 49 22.19 25.39 23.31
N SER A 50 21.76 24.96 24.48
CA SER A 50 22.52 25.20 25.72
C SER A 50 23.93 24.61 25.66
N LEU A 51 24.07 23.39 25.13
CA LEU A 51 25.38 22.77 24.94
C LEU A 51 26.29 23.53 23.97
N GLN A 52 25.72 24.28 23.03
CA GLN A 52 26.48 25.03 22.02
C GLN A 52 26.87 26.43 22.48
N TYR A 53 25.97 27.13 23.19
CA TYR A 53 26.11 28.57 23.45
C TYR A 53 26.40 28.92 24.90
N ASP A 54 26.09 28.04 25.86
CA ASP A 54 26.27 28.35 27.29
C ASP A 54 27.67 27.91 27.77
N ASN A 55 28.27 28.72 28.65
CA ASN A 55 29.52 28.35 29.33
C ASN A 55 29.24 27.38 30.48
N LEU A 56 29.14 26.10 30.15
CA LEU A 56 28.75 25.03 31.09
C LEU A 56 29.95 24.26 31.63
N GLY A 57 29.91 23.92 32.92
CA GLY A 57 30.89 23.02 33.53
C GLY A 57 30.73 21.56 33.06
N PRO A 58 31.78 20.73 33.14
CA PRO A 58 31.80 19.38 32.57
C PRO A 58 30.71 18.45 33.13
N ARG A 59 30.38 18.58 34.42
CA ARG A 59 29.27 17.81 35.03
C ARG A 59 27.91 18.16 34.44
N ARG A 60 27.67 19.44 34.13
CA ARG A 60 26.40 19.90 33.53
C ARG A 60 26.31 19.49 32.07
N VAL A 61 27.41 19.56 31.33
CA VAL A 61 27.50 19.06 29.95
C VAL A 61 27.14 17.58 29.89
N ALA A 62 27.74 16.74 30.73
CA ALA A 62 27.45 15.30 30.77
C ALA A 62 25.97 15.02 31.12
N ALA A 63 25.40 15.77 32.07
CA ALA A 63 23.98 15.63 32.42
C ALA A 63 23.06 16.00 31.24
N LEU A 64 23.33 17.11 30.55
CA LEU A 64 22.54 17.53 29.39
C LEU A 64 22.67 16.57 28.21
N GLN A 65 23.85 16.00 27.96
CA GLN A 65 24.03 14.96 26.95
C GLN A 65 23.15 13.75 27.23
N LYS A 66 23.14 13.28 28.48
CA LYS A 66 22.25 12.19 28.92
C LYS A 66 20.77 12.55 28.73
N ASP A 67 20.35 13.76 29.12
CA ASP A 67 18.98 14.22 28.93
C ASP A 67 18.60 14.24 27.43
N ALA A 68 19.50 14.69 26.54
CA ALA A 68 19.28 14.69 25.10
C ALA A 68 19.13 13.28 24.52
N GLU A 69 19.88 12.30 25.02
CA GLU A 69 19.72 10.89 24.66
C GLU A 69 18.37 10.33 25.13
N GLU A 70 17.94 10.65 26.35
CA GLU A 70 16.63 10.24 26.86
C GLU A 70 15.48 10.83 26.03
N TRP A 71 15.56 12.11 25.64
CA TRP A 71 14.60 12.71 24.73
C TRP A 71 14.62 12.09 23.34
N THR A 72 15.79 11.70 22.84
CA THR A 72 15.92 10.96 21.57
C THR A 72 15.16 9.63 21.64
N LYS A 73 15.39 8.84 22.69
CA LYS A 73 14.68 7.56 22.92
C LYS A 73 13.16 7.74 23.03
N ARG A 74 12.70 8.83 23.67
CA ARG A 74 11.28 9.16 23.78
C ARG A 74 10.66 9.48 22.41
N ALA A 75 11.34 10.27 21.58
CA ALA A 75 10.90 10.58 20.23
C ALA A 75 10.81 9.31 19.36
N GLU A 76 11.83 8.44 19.43
CA GLU A 76 11.85 7.17 18.70
C GLU A 76 10.70 6.24 19.11
N LYS A 77 10.45 6.07 20.41
CA LYS A 77 9.31 5.28 20.91
C LYS A 77 7.96 5.83 20.45
N ALA A 78 7.82 7.15 20.42
CA ALA A 78 6.61 7.81 19.92
C ALA A 78 6.43 7.56 18.41
N VAL A 79 7.52 7.62 17.62
CA VAL A 79 7.49 7.27 16.19
C VAL A 79 7.09 5.81 15.97
N CYS A 80 7.64 4.85 16.72
CA CYS A 80 7.22 3.44 16.64
C CYS A 80 5.73 3.28 16.91
N SER A 81 5.22 3.93 17.96
CA SER A 81 3.81 3.85 18.34
C SER A 81 2.89 4.44 17.25
N ILE A 82 3.30 5.56 16.64
CA ILE A 82 2.59 6.16 15.49
C ILE A 82 2.51 5.16 14.33
N GLN A 83 3.61 4.50 14.01
CA GLN A 83 3.65 3.55 12.90
C GLN A 83 2.80 2.31 13.19
N ASP A 84 2.90 1.72 14.38
CA ASP A 84 2.10 0.55 14.78
C ASP A 84 0.59 0.87 14.73
N ILE A 85 0.17 2.05 15.22
CA ILE A 85 -1.22 2.52 15.13
C ILE A 85 -1.65 2.70 13.66
N THR A 86 -0.77 3.23 12.81
CA THR A 86 -1.03 3.38 11.37
C THR A 86 -1.19 2.04 10.66
N VAL A 87 -0.39 1.03 11.02
CA VAL A 87 -0.54 -0.34 10.49
C VAL A 87 -1.91 -0.92 10.87
N ASN A 88 -2.35 -0.70 12.11
CA ASN A 88 -3.65 -1.16 12.59
C ASN A 88 -4.82 -0.47 11.86
N TYR A 89 -4.73 0.84 11.60
CA TYR A 89 -5.73 1.55 10.79
C TYR A 89 -5.95 0.86 9.45
N PHE A 90 -4.86 0.67 8.69
CA PHE A 90 -4.95 0.04 7.37
C PHE A 90 -5.35 -1.44 7.45
N LYS A 91 -4.99 -2.14 8.53
CA LYS A 91 -5.39 -3.53 8.73
C LYS A 91 -6.91 -3.66 8.80
N GLU A 92 -7.58 -2.78 9.55
CA GLU A 92 -9.03 -2.82 9.70
C GLU A 92 -9.76 -2.37 8.43
N THR A 93 -9.28 -1.35 7.72
CA THR A 93 -9.89 -0.93 6.43
C THR A 93 -9.73 -1.99 5.34
N VAL A 94 -8.55 -2.61 5.22
CA VAL A 94 -8.32 -3.74 4.32
C VAL A 94 -9.23 -4.91 4.63
N LYS A 95 -9.43 -5.23 5.91
CA LYS A 95 -10.31 -6.32 6.35
C LYS A 95 -11.75 -6.10 5.90
N ALA A 96 -12.27 -4.87 6.03
CA ALA A 96 -13.61 -4.52 5.56
C ALA A 96 -13.73 -4.64 4.03
N LEU A 97 -12.79 -4.07 3.27
CA LEU A 97 -12.77 -4.19 1.80
C LEU A 97 -12.65 -5.64 1.33
N ALA A 98 -11.84 -6.45 2.00
CA ALA A 98 -11.67 -7.86 1.67
C ALA A 98 -12.96 -8.66 1.87
N ALA A 99 -13.76 -8.32 2.89
CA ALA A 99 -15.06 -8.93 3.11
C ALA A 99 -16.05 -8.56 1.99
N MET A 100 -16.17 -7.27 1.64
CA MET A 100 -17.03 -6.80 0.54
C MET A 100 -16.64 -7.46 -0.79
N HIS A 101 -15.34 -7.48 -1.09
CA HIS A 101 -14.82 -8.10 -2.31
C HIS A 101 -15.16 -9.59 -2.38
N LYS A 102 -14.90 -10.33 -1.29
CA LYS A 102 -15.19 -11.77 -1.21
C LYS A 102 -16.68 -12.08 -1.37
N GLN A 103 -17.54 -11.27 -0.76
CA GLN A 103 -18.99 -11.40 -0.91
C GLN A 103 -19.39 -11.24 -2.38
N MET A 104 -18.86 -10.21 -3.04
CA MET A 104 -19.17 -9.93 -4.45
C MET A 104 -18.63 -11.00 -5.41
N GLU A 105 -17.49 -11.64 -5.10
CA GLU A 105 -17.00 -12.82 -5.85
C GLU A 105 -17.96 -14.01 -5.73
N GLN A 106 -18.51 -14.25 -4.55
CA GLN A 106 -19.51 -15.32 -4.36
C GLN A 106 -20.81 -15.02 -5.08
N ASP A 107 -21.24 -13.76 -5.09
CA ASP A 107 -22.44 -13.35 -5.79
C ASP A 107 -22.26 -13.48 -7.31
N GLN A 108 -21.07 -13.20 -7.85
CA GLN A 108 -20.76 -13.40 -9.27
C GLN A 108 -21.06 -14.83 -9.74
N GLU A 109 -20.78 -15.85 -8.93
CA GLU A 109 -21.02 -17.26 -9.26
C GLU A 109 -22.51 -17.60 -9.39
N ARG A 110 -23.39 -16.79 -8.78
CA ARG A 110 -24.84 -17.02 -8.73
C ARG A 110 -25.60 -16.38 -9.90
N PHE A 111 -24.97 -15.49 -10.66
CA PHE A 111 -25.59 -14.78 -11.76
C PHE A 111 -25.00 -15.15 -13.13
N GLY A 112 -25.85 -15.19 -14.15
CA GLY A 112 -25.40 -15.32 -15.54
C GLY A 112 -24.61 -14.08 -16.00
N LYS A 113 -23.69 -14.27 -16.96
CA LYS A 113 -22.78 -13.20 -17.47
C LYS A 113 -23.51 -11.92 -17.87
N ALA A 114 -24.65 -12.02 -18.55
CA ALA A 114 -25.43 -10.87 -18.99
C ALA A 114 -26.05 -10.09 -17.81
N THR A 115 -26.59 -10.80 -16.82
CA THR A 115 -27.16 -10.19 -15.63
C THR A 115 -26.09 -9.52 -14.76
N TRP A 116 -24.92 -10.16 -14.62
CA TRP A 116 -23.80 -9.65 -13.83
C TRP A 116 -23.07 -8.46 -14.47
N ALA A 117 -23.23 -8.23 -15.77
CA ALA A 117 -22.54 -7.16 -16.50
C ALA A 117 -22.72 -5.77 -15.84
N SER A 118 -23.87 -5.51 -15.23
CA SER A 118 -24.15 -4.25 -14.51
C SER A 118 -23.42 -4.11 -13.15
N ALA A 119 -23.05 -5.22 -12.50
CA ALA A 119 -22.27 -5.22 -11.25
C ALA A 119 -20.75 -5.25 -11.49
N LEU A 120 -20.31 -5.64 -12.69
CA LEU A 120 -18.88 -5.76 -13.01
C LEU A 120 -18.06 -4.48 -12.72
N PRO A 121 -18.54 -3.25 -13.03
CA PRO A 121 -17.78 -2.04 -12.71
C PRO A 121 -17.51 -1.86 -11.22
N ARG A 122 -18.47 -2.22 -10.35
CA ARG A 122 -18.27 -2.17 -8.89
C ARG A 122 -17.26 -3.22 -8.43
N LEU A 123 -17.31 -4.44 -8.98
CA LEU A 123 -16.32 -5.49 -8.66
C LEU A 123 -14.91 -5.06 -9.06
N GLU A 124 -14.73 -4.49 -10.25
CA GLU A 124 -13.46 -3.91 -10.70
C GLU A 124 -12.99 -2.79 -9.76
N ASN A 125 -13.91 -1.93 -9.30
CA ASN A 125 -13.59 -0.87 -8.35
C ASN A 125 -13.16 -1.43 -6.98
N LEU A 126 -13.88 -2.40 -6.42
CA LEU A 126 -13.53 -3.04 -5.15
C LEU A 126 -12.15 -3.71 -5.22
N LYS A 127 -11.85 -4.44 -6.31
CA LYS A 127 -10.52 -5.01 -6.55
C LYS A 127 -9.43 -3.96 -6.52
N ARG A 128 -9.66 -2.83 -7.19
CA ARG A 128 -8.74 -1.69 -7.23
C ARG A 128 -8.55 -1.05 -5.86
N MET A 129 -9.64 -0.81 -5.12
CA MET A 129 -9.59 -0.22 -3.78
C MET A 129 -8.87 -1.14 -2.80
N LEU A 130 -9.22 -2.43 -2.78
CA LEU A 130 -8.57 -3.44 -1.96
C LEU A 130 -7.06 -3.52 -2.25
N ALA A 131 -6.66 -3.58 -3.53
CA ALA A 131 -5.25 -3.61 -3.89
C ALA A 131 -4.50 -2.35 -3.40
N LYS A 132 -5.10 -1.16 -3.53
CA LYS A 132 -4.50 0.09 -3.05
C LYS A 132 -4.39 0.14 -1.53
N GLU A 133 -5.44 -0.22 -0.82
CA GLU A 133 -5.48 -0.19 0.64
C GLU A 133 -4.50 -1.21 1.24
N THR A 134 -4.45 -2.42 0.66
CA THR A 134 -3.46 -3.43 1.07
C THR A 134 -2.03 -2.98 0.82
N LEU A 135 -1.77 -2.23 -0.26
CA LEU A 135 -0.45 -1.62 -0.48
C LEU A 135 -0.09 -0.60 0.61
N GLN A 136 -1.05 0.20 1.08
CA GLN A 136 -0.81 1.12 2.20
C GLN A 136 -0.51 0.35 3.49
N HIS A 137 -1.31 -0.68 3.80
CA HIS A 137 -1.07 -1.56 4.94
C HIS A 137 0.34 -2.18 4.91
N LEU A 138 0.71 -2.79 3.79
CA LEU A 138 1.99 -3.49 3.66
C LEU A 138 3.19 -2.54 3.68
N ARG A 139 3.07 -1.33 3.11
CA ARG A 139 4.14 -0.32 3.18
C ARG A 139 4.32 0.22 4.59
N ALA A 140 3.23 0.44 5.33
CA ALA A 140 3.30 0.80 6.75
C ALA A 140 3.95 -0.34 7.56
N LYS A 141 3.57 -1.60 7.28
CA LYS A 141 4.16 -2.78 7.92
C LYS A 141 5.66 -2.90 7.60
N GLU A 142 6.05 -2.72 6.34
CA GLU A 142 7.45 -2.76 5.90
C GLU A 142 8.29 -1.71 6.64
N LEU A 143 7.77 -0.50 6.82
CA LEU A 143 8.45 0.56 7.56
C LEU A 143 8.70 0.15 9.02
N CYS A 144 7.68 -0.40 9.69
CA CYS A 144 7.79 -0.87 11.08
C CYS A 144 8.87 -1.97 11.21
N LEU A 145 8.83 -2.96 10.31
CA LEU A 145 9.78 -4.07 10.33
C LEU A 145 11.22 -3.60 10.06
N LYS A 146 11.43 -2.64 9.14
CA LYS A 146 12.74 -2.03 8.89
C LYS A 146 13.29 -1.35 10.13
N GLN A 147 12.45 -0.61 10.84
CA GLN A 147 12.85 0.06 12.08
C GLN A 147 13.17 -0.93 13.20
N LYS A 148 12.35 -1.96 13.40
CA LYS A 148 12.60 -3.03 14.37
C LYS A 148 13.93 -3.75 14.08
N ARG A 149 14.18 -4.11 12.82
CA ARG A 149 15.44 -4.73 12.39
C ARG A 149 16.65 -3.84 12.66
N ALA A 150 16.55 -2.54 12.35
CA ALA A 150 17.62 -1.58 12.63
C ALA A 150 17.89 -1.44 14.15
N GLY A 151 16.85 -1.51 14.98
CA GLY A 151 17.00 -1.52 16.44
C GLY A 151 17.73 -2.77 16.96
N ILE A 152 17.43 -3.95 16.41
CA ILE A 152 18.15 -5.20 16.73
C ILE A 152 19.63 -5.05 16.33
N GLN A 153 19.90 -4.56 15.11
CA GLN A 153 21.27 -4.34 14.63
C GLN A 153 22.06 -3.39 15.54
N GLN A 154 21.46 -2.26 15.94
CA GLN A 154 22.10 -1.32 16.86
C GLN A 154 22.39 -1.95 18.23
N THR A 155 21.49 -2.83 18.72
CA THR A 155 21.67 -3.53 19.99
C THR A 155 22.83 -4.52 19.90
N LEU A 156 22.94 -5.27 18.79
CA LEU A 156 24.06 -6.17 18.52
C LEU A 156 25.40 -5.41 18.48
N GLU A 157 25.46 -4.28 17.76
CA GLU A 157 26.66 -3.43 17.67
C GLU A 157 27.12 -2.96 19.07
N ASN A 158 26.18 -2.57 19.94
CA ASN A 158 26.48 -2.14 21.31
C ASN A 158 26.97 -3.26 22.24
N LEU A 159 26.60 -4.51 21.97
CA LEU A 159 27.00 -5.69 22.76
C LEU A 159 28.31 -6.32 22.26
N SER A 160 28.74 -5.98 21.05
CA SER A 160 29.98 -6.51 20.46
C SER A 160 31.21 -6.15 21.31
N GLY A 161 31.89 -7.17 21.86
CA GLY A 161 33.08 -7.01 22.70
C GLY A 161 32.92 -7.39 24.19
N GLN A 162 31.72 -7.83 24.63
CA GLN A 162 31.50 -8.36 25.98
C GLN A 162 31.24 -9.89 25.91
N GLU A 163 32.23 -10.71 26.26
CA GLU A 163 32.15 -12.19 26.24
C GLU A 163 30.99 -12.74 27.10
N GLU A 164 30.57 -12.02 28.14
CA GLU A 164 29.49 -12.44 29.06
C GLU A 164 28.08 -12.40 28.42
N ASN A 165 27.92 -11.83 27.22
CA ASN A 165 26.61 -11.65 26.57
C ASN A 165 26.31 -12.63 25.43
N LEU A 166 27.11 -13.69 25.25
CA LEU A 166 26.94 -14.65 24.16
C LEU A 166 25.49 -15.13 23.94
N PRO A 167 24.73 -15.61 24.95
CA PRO A 167 23.35 -16.08 24.73
C PRO A 167 22.38 -14.97 24.31
N VAL A 168 22.65 -13.72 24.71
CA VAL A 168 21.82 -12.56 24.32
C VAL A 168 22.11 -12.18 22.87
N VAL A 169 23.37 -12.29 22.44
CA VAL A 169 23.78 -12.05 21.05
C VAL A 169 23.16 -13.08 20.12
N GLU A 170 23.23 -14.37 20.45
CA GLU A 170 22.62 -15.45 19.66
C GLU A 170 21.10 -15.24 19.48
N GLU A 171 20.38 -14.91 20.56
CA GLU A 171 18.95 -14.63 20.50
C GLU A 171 18.63 -13.41 19.62
N LEU A 172 19.42 -12.34 19.71
CA LEU A 172 19.24 -11.16 18.86
C LEU A 172 19.54 -11.44 17.39
N GLU A 173 20.52 -12.30 17.09
CA GLU A 173 20.81 -12.74 15.72
C GLU A 173 19.64 -13.53 15.14
N ILE A 174 19.05 -14.45 15.90
CA ILE A 174 17.84 -15.17 15.49
C ILE A 174 16.71 -14.18 15.16
N GLN A 175 16.42 -13.25 16.07
CA GLN A 175 15.39 -12.23 15.85
C GLN A 175 15.67 -11.35 14.63
N TYR A 176 16.94 -11.02 14.36
CA TYR A 176 17.34 -10.29 13.17
C TYR A 176 16.98 -11.05 11.89
N TYR A 177 17.31 -12.34 11.81
CA TYR A 177 17.01 -13.18 10.66
C TYR A 177 15.52 -13.41 10.48
N GLU A 178 14.77 -13.64 11.56
CA GLU A 178 13.30 -13.75 11.51
C GLU A 178 12.68 -12.47 10.94
N MET A 179 13.11 -11.31 11.43
CA MET A 179 12.68 -10.00 10.94
C MET A 179 13.04 -9.79 9.46
N GLN A 180 14.22 -10.25 9.04
CA GLN A 180 14.67 -10.20 7.65
C GLN A 180 13.79 -11.06 6.73
N LEU A 181 13.43 -12.27 7.16
CA LEU A 181 12.54 -13.15 6.41
C LEU A 181 11.12 -12.60 6.34
N GLU A 182 10.62 -11.99 7.42
CA GLU A 182 9.33 -11.30 7.40
C GLU A 182 9.33 -10.10 6.45
N LEU A 183 10.41 -9.31 6.43
CA LEU A 183 10.57 -8.22 5.46
C LEU A 183 10.49 -8.72 4.01
N TYR A 184 11.15 -9.82 3.68
CA TYR A 184 11.02 -10.42 2.35
C TYR A 184 9.59 -10.87 2.03
N ASN A 185 8.87 -11.44 3.01
CA ASN A 185 7.47 -11.81 2.83
C ASN A 185 6.62 -10.58 2.50
N VAL A 186 6.73 -9.52 3.30
CA VAL A 186 5.97 -8.27 3.09
C VAL A 186 6.31 -7.65 1.74
N GLN A 187 7.59 -7.57 1.36
CA GLN A 187 8.00 -7.04 0.07
C GLN A 187 7.49 -7.86 -1.12
N LEU A 188 7.44 -9.20 -1.00
CA LEU A 188 6.83 -10.06 -2.01
C LEU A 188 5.32 -9.83 -2.11
N GLU A 189 4.63 -9.62 -0.99
CA GLU A 189 3.22 -9.28 -0.97
C GLU A 189 2.94 -7.89 -1.55
N ILE A 190 3.80 -6.90 -1.31
CA ILE A 190 3.71 -5.58 -1.95
C ILE A 190 3.75 -5.76 -3.47
N LEU A 191 4.76 -6.45 -4.00
CA LEU A 191 4.89 -6.69 -5.44
C LEU A 191 3.69 -7.48 -6.01
N LYS A 192 3.13 -8.42 -5.25
CA LYS A 192 1.90 -9.13 -5.64
C LYS A 192 0.72 -8.17 -5.77
N HIS A 193 0.52 -7.25 -4.83
CA HIS A 193 -0.59 -6.29 -4.89
C HIS A 193 -0.36 -5.18 -5.92
N GLU A 194 0.89 -4.79 -6.20
CA GLU A 194 1.24 -3.93 -7.33
C GLU A 194 0.89 -4.60 -8.67
N GLU A 195 1.20 -5.89 -8.82
CA GLU A 195 0.81 -6.67 -10.00
C GLU A 195 -0.72 -6.76 -10.13
N MET A 196 -1.44 -7.07 -9.04
CA MET A 196 -2.90 -7.14 -9.05
C MET A 196 -3.54 -5.81 -9.46
N LEU A 197 -3.02 -4.67 -8.98
CA LEU A 197 -3.50 -3.36 -9.38
C LEU A 197 -3.34 -3.12 -10.90
N LEU A 198 -2.20 -3.52 -11.46
CA LEU A 198 -1.96 -3.45 -12.91
C LEU A 198 -2.89 -4.38 -13.69
N ILE A 199 -3.16 -5.59 -13.19
CA ILE A 199 -4.09 -6.54 -13.80
C ILE A 199 -5.51 -5.96 -13.84
N VAL A 200 -6.01 -5.43 -12.72
CA VAL A 200 -7.35 -4.83 -12.66
C VAL A 200 -7.47 -3.66 -13.65
N GLN A 201 -6.44 -2.81 -13.73
CA GLN A 201 -6.42 -1.73 -14.73
C GLN A 201 -6.41 -2.24 -16.17
N LEU A 202 -5.65 -3.30 -16.45
CA LEU A 202 -5.60 -3.94 -17.76
C LEU A 202 -6.96 -4.54 -18.14
N ASP A 203 -7.64 -5.18 -17.20
CA ASP A 203 -8.95 -5.79 -17.44
C ASP A 203 -10.02 -4.73 -17.74
N THR A 204 -10.02 -3.61 -16.99
CA THR A 204 -10.88 -2.46 -17.30
C THR A 204 -10.58 -1.88 -18.70
N LEU A 205 -9.31 -1.71 -19.08
CA LEU A 205 -8.95 -1.20 -20.41
C LEU A 205 -9.35 -2.17 -21.52
N ARG A 206 -9.15 -3.48 -21.32
CA ARG A 206 -9.55 -4.51 -22.29
C ARG A 206 -11.06 -4.52 -22.49
N ARG A 207 -11.82 -4.37 -21.40
CA ARG A 207 -13.27 -4.22 -21.46
C ARG A 207 -13.68 -2.97 -22.24
N GLN A 208 -13.10 -1.81 -21.94
CA GLN A 208 -13.37 -0.56 -22.66
C GLN A 208 -13.04 -0.65 -24.16
N ILE A 209 -11.93 -1.31 -24.51
CA ILE A 209 -11.56 -1.56 -25.91
C ILE A 209 -12.63 -2.44 -26.57
N LYS A 210 -13.06 -3.52 -25.90
CA LYS A 210 -14.08 -4.42 -26.43
C LYS A 210 -15.43 -3.70 -26.62
N GLU A 211 -15.86 -2.91 -25.64
CA GLU A 211 -17.11 -2.12 -25.71
C GLU A 211 -17.10 -1.16 -26.91
N LYS A 212 -15.96 -0.50 -27.18
CA LYS A 212 -15.80 0.36 -28.36
C LYS A 212 -15.67 -0.41 -29.68
N GLN A 213 -15.17 -1.64 -29.66
CA GLN A 213 -15.10 -2.48 -30.86
C GLN A 213 -16.45 -3.08 -31.23
N ASP A 214 -17.27 -3.39 -30.22
CA ASP A 214 -18.60 -3.96 -30.37
C ASP A 214 -19.68 -2.86 -30.57
N GLU A 215 -19.28 -1.58 -30.64
CA GLU A 215 -20.16 -0.45 -30.93
C GLU A 215 -20.63 -0.51 -32.40
N VAL A 216 -21.86 -0.97 -32.61
CA VAL A 216 -22.47 -1.09 -33.95
C VAL A 216 -22.98 0.27 -34.41
N VAL A 217 -22.40 0.78 -35.50
CA VAL A 217 -22.88 2.00 -36.17
C VAL A 217 -23.92 1.61 -37.22
N TYR A 218 -25.18 2.03 -37.00
CA TYR A 218 -26.24 1.89 -38.00
C TYR A 218 -26.22 3.12 -38.91
N TYR A 219 -26.09 2.90 -40.22
CA TYR A 219 -26.24 3.94 -41.23
C TYR A 219 -27.66 3.85 -41.80
N ASP A 220 -28.49 4.85 -41.52
CA ASP A 220 -29.76 5.00 -42.23
C ASP A 220 -29.49 5.40 -43.69
N THR A 221 -30.35 4.93 -44.60
CA THR A 221 -30.34 5.33 -46.01
C THR A 221 -30.75 6.79 -46.12
N CYS A 222 -29.87 7.64 -46.66
CA CYS A 222 -30.17 9.06 -46.85
C CYS A 222 -31.25 9.27 -47.91
N GLU A 223 -32.27 10.05 -47.57
CA GLU A 223 -33.34 10.44 -48.48
C GLU A 223 -33.25 11.93 -48.86
N ASN A 224 -32.56 12.76 -48.06
CA ASN A 224 -32.48 14.21 -48.24
C ASN A 224 -31.05 14.79 -48.04
N PRO A 225 -30.74 15.98 -48.58
CA PRO A 225 -29.41 16.61 -48.47
C PRO A 225 -29.02 17.03 -47.05
N GLU A 226 -29.97 17.10 -46.12
CA GLU A 226 -29.73 17.37 -44.70
C GLU A 226 -29.11 16.14 -43.99
N ASP A 227 -29.39 14.94 -44.48
CA ASP A 227 -28.87 13.67 -43.95
C ASP A 227 -27.35 13.53 -44.19
N LEU A 228 -26.82 14.21 -45.22
CA LEU A 228 -25.38 14.26 -45.51
C LEU A 228 -24.58 14.95 -44.39
N LYS A 229 -25.15 15.99 -43.75
CA LYS A 229 -24.50 16.67 -42.61
C LYS A 229 -24.45 15.78 -41.38
N VAL A 230 -25.46 14.92 -41.19
CA VAL A 230 -25.49 13.92 -40.12
C VAL A 230 -24.39 12.88 -40.37
N ILE A 231 -24.19 12.43 -41.61
CA ILE A 231 -23.08 11.53 -41.96
C ILE A 231 -21.72 12.17 -41.65
N GLU A 232 -21.50 13.44 -42.00
CA GLU A 232 -20.23 14.14 -41.71
C GLU A 232 -19.94 14.22 -40.20
N GLN A 233 -20.96 14.49 -39.38
CA GLN A 233 -20.84 14.46 -37.92
C GLN A 233 -20.54 13.05 -37.40
N THR A 234 -21.20 12.03 -37.95
CA THR A 234 -20.98 10.62 -37.58
C THR A 234 -19.57 10.15 -37.96
N MET A 235 -19.07 10.59 -39.11
CA MET A 235 -17.69 10.38 -39.56
C MET A 235 -16.68 11.05 -38.61
N GLY A 236 -16.93 12.29 -38.18
CA GLY A 236 -16.13 12.98 -37.18
C GLY A 236 -16.05 12.22 -35.86
N GLN A 237 -17.18 11.69 -35.39
CA GLN A 237 -17.26 10.83 -34.20
C GLN A 237 -16.48 9.52 -34.38
N HIS A 238 -16.54 8.91 -35.57
CA HIS A 238 -15.77 7.70 -35.89
C HIS A 238 -14.25 7.94 -35.86
N TYR A 239 -13.76 9.07 -36.38
CA TYR A 239 -12.34 9.44 -36.29
C TYR A 239 -11.90 9.71 -34.84
N ALA A 240 -12.75 10.35 -34.03
CA ALA A 240 -12.50 10.53 -32.60
C ALA A 240 -12.40 9.17 -31.87
N ASN A 241 -13.32 8.24 -32.15
CA ASN A 241 -13.31 6.88 -31.60
C ASN A 241 -12.04 6.10 -31.98
N LEU A 242 -11.58 6.21 -33.22
CA LEU A 242 -10.30 5.60 -33.66
C LEU A 242 -9.11 6.17 -32.88
N SER A 243 -9.06 7.49 -32.71
CA SER A 243 -8.02 8.16 -31.91
C SER A 243 -8.01 7.65 -30.47
N GLU A 244 -9.17 7.61 -29.80
CA GLU A 244 -9.29 7.07 -28.44
C GLU A 244 -8.88 5.60 -28.34
N MET A 245 -9.24 4.77 -29.32
CA MET A 245 -8.83 3.36 -29.36
C MET A 245 -7.30 3.22 -29.42
N THR A 246 -6.60 4.07 -30.18
CA THR A 246 -5.13 4.03 -30.21
C THR A 246 -4.53 4.38 -28.85
N VAL A 247 -5.10 5.35 -28.14
CA VAL A 247 -4.69 5.74 -26.78
C VAL A 247 -4.90 4.59 -25.79
N LEU A 248 -6.06 3.92 -25.82
CA LEU A 248 -6.34 2.78 -24.94
C LEU A 248 -5.38 1.61 -25.19
N ARG A 249 -5.06 1.31 -26.46
CA ARG A 249 -4.08 0.29 -26.83
C ARG A 249 -2.67 0.65 -26.37
N GLN A 250 -2.27 1.91 -26.49
CA GLN A 250 -0.97 2.38 -25.99
C GLN A 250 -0.87 2.26 -24.47
N LYS A 251 -1.89 2.68 -23.73
CA LYS A 251 -1.96 2.52 -22.26
C LYS A 251 -1.88 1.03 -21.86
N THR A 252 -2.57 0.16 -22.58
CA THR A 252 -2.52 -1.29 -22.35
C THR A 252 -1.08 -1.82 -22.48
N LYS A 253 -0.36 -1.46 -23.56
CA LYS A 253 1.05 -1.84 -23.74
C LYS A 253 1.95 -1.33 -22.62
N GLN A 254 1.74 -0.09 -22.16
CA GLN A 254 2.50 0.50 -21.05
C GLN A 254 2.26 -0.25 -19.73
N LEU A 255 1.02 -0.59 -19.41
CA LEU A 255 0.68 -1.34 -18.20
C LEU A 255 1.23 -2.78 -18.25
N GLU A 256 1.18 -3.43 -19.41
CA GLU A 256 1.79 -4.76 -19.61
C GLU A 256 3.31 -4.73 -19.39
N SER A 257 4.00 -3.71 -19.90
CA SER A 257 5.44 -3.53 -19.65
C SER A 257 5.73 -3.35 -18.16
N LYS A 258 4.97 -2.49 -17.47
CA LYS A 258 5.08 -2.31 -16.01
C LYS A 258 4.83 -3.63 -15.26
N ARG A 259 3.84 -4.42 -15.67
CA ARG A 259 3.55 -5.72 -15.08
C ARG A 259 4.75 -6.66 -15.22
N GLY A 260 5.36 -6.71 -16.41
CA GLY A 260 6.59 -7.46 -16.65
C GLY A 260 7.74 -7.06 -15.71
N THR A 261 7.93 -5.77 -15.48
CA THR A 261 8.94 -5.27 -14.51
C THR A 261 8.65 -5.73 -13.08
N VAL A 262 7.39 -5.66 -12.63
CA VAL A 262 6.99 -6.12 -11.29
C VAL A 262 7.22 -7.63 -11.15
N CYS A 263 6.87 -8.43 -12.16
CA CYS A 263 7.12 -9.87 -12.18
C CYS A 263 8.61 -10.21 -12.05
N ALA A 264 9.47 -9.51 -12.80
CA ALA A 264 10.92 -9.70 -12.73
C ALA A 264 11.47 -9.37 -11.34
N ARG A 265 11.03 -8.24 -10.74
CA ARG A 265 11.39 -7.87 -9.36
C ARG A 265 10.97 -8.93 -8.34
N ARG A 266 9.76 -9.50 -8.51
CA ARG A 266 9.26 -10.54 -7.61
C ARG A 266 10.08 -11.82 -7.71
N ALA A 267 10.46 -12.24 -8.92
CA ALA A 267 11.33 -13.40 -9.14
C ALA A 267 12.71 -13.19 -8.48
N TYR A 268 13.31 -12.02 -8.70
CA TYR A 268 14.57 -11.64 -8.07
C TYR A 268 14.49 -11.67 -6.54
N LEU A 269 13.43 -11.13 -5.97
CA LEU A 269 13.24 -11.08 -4.52
C LEU A 269 13.02 -12.47 -3.90
N ARG A 270 12.34 -13.39 -4.60
CA ARG A 270 12.22 -14.79 -4.18
C ARG A 270 13.58 -15.45 -4.06
N ASN A 271 14.46 -15.24 -5.04
CA ASN A 271 15.81 -15.79 -5.02
C ASN A 271 16.61 -15.23 -3.84
N LYS A 272 16.51 -13.92 -3.57
CA LYS A 272 17.13 -13.31 -2.38
C LYS A 272 16.64 -13.93 -1.08
N LYS A 273 15.32 -14.15 -0.95
CA LYS A 273 14.75 -14.78 0.24
C LYS A 273 15.30 -16.19 0.44
N VAL A 274 15.39 -17.00 -0.64
CA VAL A 274 15.96 -18.35 -0.58
C VAL A 274 17.42 -18.31 -0.10
N ASN A 275 18.23 -17.41 -0.63
CA ASN A 275 19.62 -17.25 -0.19
C ASN A 275 19.71 -16.88 1.29
N ALA A 276 18.88 -15.95 1.77
CA ALA A 276 18.85 -15.57 3.19
C ALA A 276 18.45 -16.73 4.12
N VAL A 277 17.56 -17.62 3.68
CA VAL A 277 17.23 -18.85 4.43
C VAL A 277 18.43 -19.79 4.50
N LEU A 278 19.17 -19.94 3.39
CA LEU A 278 20.38 -20.78 3.37
C LEU A 278 21.47 -20.22 4.30
N GLU A 279 21.70 -18.91 4.29
CA GLU A 279 22.65 -18.24 5.19
C GLU A 279 22.28 -18.47 6.66
N MET A 280 20.99 -18.32 7.00
CA MET A 280 20.49 -18.60 8.35
C MET A 280 20.73 -20.06 8.75
N CYS A 281 20.44 -21.03 7.87
CA CYS A 281 20.69 -22.45 8.16
C CYS A 281 22.18 -22.73 8.38
N ILE A 282 23.07 -22.12 7.60
CA ILE A 282 24.53 -22.30 7.75
C ILE A 282 25.02 -21.70 9.07
N PHE A 283 24.47 -20.56 9.48
CA PHE A 283 24.91 -19.84 10.66
C PHE A 283 24.49 -20.52 11.98
N PHE A 284 23.35 -21.24 11.98
CA PHE A 284 22.80 -21.92 13.17
C PHE A 284 22.90 -23.46 13.12
N SER A 285 23.67 -24.04 12.19
CA SER A 285 23.99 -25.49 12.15
C SER A 285 25.38 -25.76 12.73
#